data_AF-A0A1N7K419-F1
#
_entry.id   AF-A0A1N7K419-F1
#
_cell.length_a   1.000
_cell.length_b   1.000
_cell.length_c   1.000
_cell.angle_alpha   90.00
_cell.angle_beta   90.00
_cell.angle_gamma   90.00
#
_symmetry.space_group_name_H-M   'P 1'
#
loop_
_entity.id
_entity.type
_entity.pdbx_description
1 polymer ?
#
loop_
_entity_poly.entity_id
_entity_poly.type
_entity_poly.pdbx_seq_one_letter_code
_entity_poly.pdbx_strand_id
1 'polypeptide(L)'
;MTNHAEINTGTHPEIPFVPCKILCVDDEPSVLSALKRLLRTTTYEVFIEGSGQGALTLMQEHRIDLVISDMRMPGMSGVEYLSEVAALYPDTIRILLTGYSDMESTIAAVNHGKIHHYIQKPWNNQEVLITIEQALEHKLLADENIRLSQEVEKQNDELIHVNLQLESRVQQRTLQIRETMRALEEQNTINKENNRDVLKVFYNLLSMNENLGGIHAMKIGELCTLIGMRLGYGKHELQQLKLAGLLHELGLLCMDSSLSKTPFFALGVAQKKLYRTHPLHAYAAMAPVARLSLAASIILHQYEQINGCGTPDKLQGEQIPEGSRILMIARDYMALTQAKLMPIRLARQCALDYVNHRTGSHYDEKIVSILPLVLPQFESDSIARNEKKIACSQLKPNMVLSRDVINSKEILLADEGHKLTKESIASLCDFENSDEQILKIYVLEKQH
;
A
#
# COMPACT_ATOMS: atom_id res chain seq x y z
N MET A 1 18.43 28.20 5.88
CA MET A 1 19.35 27.58 6.85
C MET A 1 19.93 26.35 6.19
N THR A 2 21.11 26.51 5.62
CA THR A 2 21.87 25.50 4.88
C THR A 2 22.48 24.51 5.86
N ASN A 3 22.03 23.25 5.79
CA ASN A 3 22.55 22.17 6.62
C ASN A 3 23.84 21.67 5.97
N HIS A 4 24.99 22.14 6.46
CA HIS A 4 26.28 21.59 6.09
C HIS A 4 26.41 20.20 6.71
N ALA A 5 26.41 19.18 5.86
CA ALA A 5 26.79 17.83 6.25
C ALA A 5 28.28 17.85 6.65
N GLU A 6 28.54 17.65 7.94
CA GLU A 6 29.88 17.38 8.45
C GLU A 6 30.38 16.08 7.81
N ILE A 7 31.39 16.21 6.96
CA ILE A 7 32.16 15.09 6.46
C ILE A 7 32.96 14.58 7.64
N ASN A 8 32.48 13.49 8.24
CA ASN A 8 33.17 12.78 9.30
C ASN A 8 34.43 12.15 8.69
N THR A 9 35.55 12.87 8.74
CA THR A 9 36.87 12.36 8.35
C THR A 9 37.21 11.26 9.34
N GLY A 10 37.08 10.01 8.87
CA GLY A 10 37.27 8.81 9.67
C GLY A 10 38.52 8.90 10.54
N THR A 11 38.31 8.87 11.85
CA THR A 11 39.34 8.51 12.81
C THR A 11 39.80 7.11 12.45
N HIS A 12 40.99 7.00 11.84
CA HIS A 12 41.71 5.73 11.78
C HIS A 12 41.74 5.16 13.21
N PRO A 13 41.41 3.88 13.42
CA PRO A 13 41.54 3.29 14.74
C PRO A 13 43.01 3.40 15.16
N GLU A 14 43.29 4.16 16.22
CA GLU A 14 44.59 4.18 16.86
C GLU A 14 44.86 2.76 17.37
N ILE A 15 45.68 2.03 16.62
CA ILE A 15 46.17 0.72 17.05
C ILE A 15 47.04 0.98 18.29
N PRO A 16 46.73 0.38 19.45
CA PRO A 16 47.59 0.52 20.62
C PRO A 16 48.99 0.00 20.25
N PHE A 17 49.98 0.89 20.26
CA PHE A 17 51.36 0.56 19.92
C PHE A 17 51.94 -0.36 21.00
N VAL A 18 51.85 -1.67 20.79
CA VAL A 18 52.57 -2.66 21.60
C VAL A 18 53.99 -2.73 21.03
N PRO A 19 55.03 -2.38 21.81
CA PRO A 19 56.40 -2.43 21.31
C PRO A 19 56.76 -3.88 20.95
N CYS A 20 57.12 -4.14 19.68
CA CYS A 20 57.54 -5.47 19.25
C CYS A 20 58.77 -5.93 20.04
N LYS A 21 58.79 -7.22 20.40
CA LYS A 21 59.86 -7.81 21.21
C LYS A 21 60.88 -8.52 20.33
N ILE A 22 62.12 -8.08 20.37
CA ILE A 22 63.23 -8.63 19.59
C ILE A 22 64.23 -9.33 20.52
N LEU A 23 64.62 -10.56 20.19
CA LEU A 23 65.66 -11.29 20.90
C LEU A 23 66.92 -11.40 20.03
N CYS A 24 68.05 -10.90 20.52
CA CYS A 24 69.35 -11.05 19.87
C CYS A 24 70.18 -12.13 20.59
N VAL A 25 70.71 -13.09 19.85
CA VAL A 25 71.45 -14.24 20.38
C VAL A 25 72.81 -14.34 19.69
N ASP A 26 73.89 -14.21 20.46
CA ASP A 26 75.26 -14.23 19.94
C ASP A 26 76.22 -14.53 21.09
N ASP A 27 77.22 -15.38 20.89
CA ASP A 27 78.20 -15.73 21.92
C ASP A 27 79.28 -14.64 22.12
N GLU A 28 79.40 -13.69 21.19
CA GLU A 28 80.29 -12.54 21.30
C GLU A 28 79.59 -11.33 21.97
N PRO A 29 80.02 -10.91 23.18
CA PRO A 29 79.41 -9.76 23.87
C PRO A 29 79.52 -8.44 23.07
N SER A 30 80.55 -8.31 22.23
CA SER A 30 80.73 -7.17 21.34
C SER A 30 79.62 -7.03 20.30
N VAL A 31 79.15 -8.16 19.74
CA VAL A 31 78.07 -8.18 18.75
C VAL A 31 76.74 -7.85 19.42
N LEU A 32 76.43 -8.48 20.55
CA LEU A 32 75.22 -8.17 21.33
C LEU A 32 75.16 -6.69 21.72
N SER A 33 76.29 -6.11 22.16
CA SER A 33 76.36 -4.68 22.49
C SER A 33 76.15 -3.78 21.27
N ALA A 34 76.63 -4.19 20.09
CA ALA A 34 76.44 -3.45 18.85
C ALA A 34 74.97 -3.48 18.39
N LEU A 35 74.33 -4.66 18.40
CA LEU A 35 72.90 -4.83 18.08
C LEU A 35 72.01 -4.08 19.07
N LYS A 36 72.28 -4.19 20.37
CA LYS A 36 71.56 -3.45 21.41
C LYS A 36 71.68 -1.94 21.21
N ARG A 37 72.86 -1.43 20.84
CA ARG A 37 73.06 0.00 20.54
C ARG A 37 72.31 0.43 19.28
N LEU A 38 72.31 -0.41 18.24
CA LEU A 38 71.60 -0.15 16.99
C LEU A 38 70.08 -0.07 17.20
N LEU A 39 69.52 -1.01 17.96
CA LEU A 39 68.09 -1.09 18.20
C LEU A 39 67.60 -0.11 19.28
N ARG A 40 68.50 0.48 20.09
CA ARG A 40 68.13 1.48 21.11
C ARG A 40 67.45 2.73 20.54
N THR A 41 67.73 3.09 19.28
CA THR A 41 67.10 4.25 18.61
C THR A 41 65.70 3.93 18.06
N THR A 42 65.21 2.71 18.26
CA THR A 42 63.89 2.25 17.83
C THR A 42 62.93 2.14 19.01
N THR A 43 61.66 1.82 18.73
CA THR A 43 60.60 1.62 19.71
C THR A 43 60.46 0.15 20.16
N TYR A 44 61.38 -0.73 19.76
CA TYR A 44 61.35 -2.16 20.07
C TYR A 44 61.86 -2.46 21.49
N GLU A 45 61.29 -3.49 22.11
CA GLU A 45 61.80 -4.05 23.36
C GLU A 45 62.84 -5.13 23.02
N VAL A 46 64.10 -4.92 23.44
CA VAL A 46 65.23 -5.76 23.02
C VAL A 46 65.72 -6.64 24.18
N PHE A 47 65.67 -7.94 23.96
CA PHE A 47 66.24 -8.98 24.80
C PHE A 47 67.57 -9.44 24.18
N ILE A 48 68.54 -9.78 25.03
CA ILE A 48 69.85 -10.29 24.58
C ILE A 48 70.19 -11.56 25.34
N GLU A 49 70.76 -12.54 24.65
CA GLU A 49 71.25 -13.78 25.25
C GLU A 49 72.54 -14.27 24.59
N GLY A 50 73.37 -14.96 25.38
CA GLY A 50 74.70 -15.42 24.94
C GLY A 50 74.74 -16.82 24.34
N SER A 51 73.62 -17.56 24.39
CA SER A 51 73.56 -18.96 23.96
C SER A 51 72.16 -19.34 23.48
N GLY A 52 72.08 -20.28 22.53
CA GLY A 52 70.80 -20.80 22.03
C GLY A 52 69.91 -21.40 23.13
N GLN A 53 70.50 -22.11 24.10
CA GLN A 53 69.74 -22.70 25.22
C GLN A 53 69.17 -21.65 26.17
N GLY A 54 69.94 -20.59 26.47
CA GLY A 54 69.46 -19.45 27.25
C GLY A 54 68.34 -18.72 26.53
N ALA A 55 68.49 -18.51 25.21
CA ALA A 55 67.49 -17.88 24.37
C ALA A 55 66.16 -18.66 24.33
N LEU A 56 66.19 -20.00 24.23
CA LEU A 56 64.98 -20.82 24.31
C LEU A 56 64.27 -20.70 25.66
N THR A 57 65.04 -20.62 26.75
CA THR A 57 64.48 -20.43 28.11
C THR A 57 63.77 -19.08 28.21
N LEU A 58 64.38 -18.02 27.68
CA LEU A 58 63.79 -16.68 27.64
C LEU A 58 62.49 -16.63 26.81
N MET A 59 62.44 -17.37 25.69
CA MET A 59 61.23 -17.47 24.86
C MET A 59 60.07 -18.23 25.51
N GLN A 60 60.32 -19.04 26.56
CA GLN A 60 59.26 -19.64 27.36
C GLN A 60 58.60 -18.61 28.29
N GLU A 61 59.37 -17.64 28.76
CA GLU A 61 58.91 -16.59 29.69
C GLU A 61 58.32 -15.37 28.96
N HIS A 62 58.76 -15.12 27.72
CA HIS A 62 58.40 -13.96 26.94
C HIS A 62 57.99 -14.33 25.51
N ARG A 63 56.86 -13.77 25.04
CA ARG A 63 56.46 -13.87 23.62
C ARG A 63 57.38 -12.97 22.78
N ILE A 64 58.26 -13.57 21.99
CA ILE A 64 59.21 -12.86 21.11
C ILE A 64 58.66 -12.78 19.69
N ASP A 65 58.69 -11.59 19.09
CA ASP A 65 58.18 -11.35 17.75
C ASP A 65 59.22 -11.64 16.67
N LEU A 66 60.49 -11.36 16.96
CA LEU A 66 61.61 -11.54 16.05
C LEU A 66 62.87 -11.97 16.80
N VAL A 67 63.57 -12.96 16.27
CA VAL A 67 64.85 -13.46 16.77
C VAL A 67 65.94 -13.17 15.76
N ILE A 68 67.08 -12.66 16.22
CA ILE A 68 68.31 -12.48 15.46
C ILE A 68 69.37 -13.36 16.12
N SER A 69 69.85 -14.39 15.44
CA SER A 69 70.86 -15.31 15.98
C SER A 69 72.12 -15.31 15.15
N ASP A 70 73.29 -15.41 15.79
CA ASP A 70 74.51 -15.77 15.08
C ASP A 70 74.49 -17.23 14.59
N MET A 71 75.23 -17.50 13.51
CA MET A 71 75.43 -18.84 12.95
C MET A 71 76.27 -19.75 13.86
N ARG A 72 77.38 -19.27 14.42
CA ARG A 72 78.40 -20.07 15.08
C ARG A 72 78.44 -19.77 16.58
N MET A 73 77.64 -20.49 17.34
CA MET A 73 77.66 -20.40 18.81
C MET A 73 78.15 -21.71 19.43
N PRO A 74 78.89 -21.68 20.56
CA PRO A 74 79.29 -22.87 21.30
C PRO A 74 78.09 -23.69 21.78
N GLY A 75 78.17 -25.01 21.61
CA GLY A 75 77.17 -25.97 22.09
C GLY A 75 75.99 -26.18 21.14
N MET A 76 75.32 -25.10 20.71
CA MET A 76 74.18 -25.15 19.78
C MET A 76 74.37 -24.07 18.70
N SER A 77 74.39 -24.47 17.43
CA SER A 77 74.52 -23.53 16.31
C SER A 77 73.26 -22.69 16.11
N GLY A 78 73.39 -21.53 15.45
CA GLY A 78 72.25 -20.66 15.13
C GLY A 78 71.17 -21.33 14.31
N VAL A 79 71.55 -22.19 13.37
CA VAL A 79 70.60 -22.92 12.52
C VAL A 79 69.85 -23.99 13.31
N GLU A 80 70.51 -24.67 14.25
CA GLU A 80 69.85 -25.62 15.16
C GLU A 80 68.87 -24.90 16.07
N TYR A 81 69.30 -23.80 16.70
CA TYR A 81 68.43 -22.96 17.53
C TYR A 81 67.22 -22.43 16.74
N LEU A 82 67.43 -21.78 15.60
CA LEU A 82 66.32 -21.24 14.80
C LEU A 82 65.42 -22.35 14.23
N SER A 83 65.94 -23.57 14.03
CA SER A 83 65.12 -24.73 13.68
C SER A 83 64.17 -25.12 14.82
N GLU A 84 64.65 -25.11 16.06
CA GLU A 84 63.80 -25.35 17.23
C GLU A 84 62.77 -24.23 17.41
N VAL A 85 63.17 -22.97 17.20
CA VAL A 85 62.24 -21.83 17.21
C VAL A 85 61.17 -22.00 16.13
N ALA A 86 61.50 -22.45 14.92
CA ALA A 86 60.52 -22.67 13.87
C ALA A 86 59.49 -23.77 14.24
N ALA A 87 59.88 -24.76 15.05
CA ALA A 87 59.00 -25.84 15.49
C ALA A 87 58.13 -25.44 16.70
N LEU A 88 58.71 -24.72 17.66
CA LEU A 88 58.04 -24.37 18.93
C LEU A 88 57.28 -23.04 18.84
N TYR A 89 57.77 -22.10 18.03
CA TYR A 89 57.26 -20.73 17.89
C TYR A 89 57.20 -20.35 16.40
N PRO A 90 56.30 -20.98 15.63
CA PRO A 90 56.23 -20.80 14.17
C PRO A 90 56.03 -19.34 13.76
N ASP A 91 55.28 -18.56 14.54
CA ASP A 91 54.93 -17.16 14.31
C ASP A 91 56.05 -16.16 14.63
N THR A 92 57.17 -16.62 15.20
CA THR A 92 58.33 -15.76 15.49
C THR A 92 59.17 -15.59 14.24
N ILE A 93 59.44 -14.34 13.83
CA ILE A 93 60.35 -14.06 12.73
C ILE A 93 61.78 -14.48 13.11
N ARG A 94 62.51 -15.05 12.16
CA ARG A 94 63.82 -15.66 12.39
C ARG A 94 64.83 -15.08 11.41
N ILE A 95 65.80 -14.35 11.93
CA ILE A 95 66.90 -13.73 11.19
C ILE A 95 68.22 -14.37 11.62
N LEU A 96 69.04 -14.77 10.65
CA LEU A 96 70.35 -15.34 10.90
C LEU A 96 71.46 -14.35 10.56
N LEU A 97 72.45 -14.18 11.45
CA LEU A 97 73.68 -13.45 11.17
C LEU A 97 74.77 -14.44 10.74
N THR A 98 75.43 -14.17 9.63
CA THR A 98 76.34 -15.14 9.00
C THR A 98 77.68 -14.51 8.62
N GLY A 99 78.80 -15.22 8.81
CA GLY A 99 80.11 -14.83 8.30
C GLY A 99 80.35 -15.24 6.85
N TYR A 100 81.46 -14.78 6.25
CA TYR A 100 81.85 -15.09 4.86
C TYR A 100 81.99 -16.59 4.56
N SER A 101 82.30 -17.42 5.55
CA SER A 101 82.55 -18.86 5.38
C SER A 101 81.30 -19.74 5.42
N ASP A 102 80.11 -19.17 5.67
CA ASP A 102 78.92 -19.95 6.04
C ASP A 102 77.77 -19.87 5.01
N MET A 103 78.03 -19.35 3.80
CA MET A 103 76.99 -19.11 2.78
C MET A 103 76.26 -20.38 2.31
N GLU A 104 76.96 -21.50 2.07
CA GLU A 104 76.30 -22.73 1.60
C GLU A 104 75.33 -23.31 2.63
N SER A 105 75.71 -23.29 3.92
CA SER A 105 74.87 -23.74 5.03
C SER A 105 73.65 -22.82 5.23
N THR A 106 73.83 -21.52 5.00
CA THR A 106 72.76 -20.51 5.07
C THR A 106 71.69 -20.73 4.01
N ILE A 107 72.09 -21.00 2.76
CA ILE A 107 71.15 -21.26 1.65
C ILE A 107 70.29 -22.50 1.93
N ALA A 108 70.90 -23.56 2.48
CA ALA A 108 70.16 -24.75 2.88
C ALA A 108 69.12 -24.43 3.96
N ALA A 109 69.47 -23.65 4.99
CA ALA A 109 68.55 -23.31 6.08
C ALA A 109 67.36 -22.44 5.64
N VAL A 110 67.59 -21.51 4.69
CA VAL A 110 66.53 -20.69 4.08
C VAL A 110 65.57 -21.56 3.24
N ASN A 111 66.10 -22.45 2.39
CA ASN A 111 65.29 -23.28 1.49
C ASN A 111 64.39 -24.28 2.23
N HIS A 112 64.73 -24.66 3.47
CA HIS A 112 63.87 -25.50 4.32
C HIS A 112 62.81 -24.70 5.10
N GLY A 113 62.63 -23.39 4.80
CA GLY A 113 61.59 -22.54 5.38
C GLY A 113 61.80 -22.19 6.86
N LYS A 114 62.98 -22.49 7.42
CA LYS A 114 63.27 -22.34 8.85
C LYS A 114 63.73 -20.93 9.21
N ILE A 115 64.15 -20.13 8.23
CA ILE A 115 64.72 -18.80 8.43
C ILE A 115 64.06 -17.85 7.43
N HIS A 116 63.65 -16.67 7.89
CA HIS A 116 62.95 -15.68 7.06
C HIS A 116 63.95 -14.77 6.32
N HIS A 117 65.01 -14.34 7.00
CA HIS A 117 66.04 -13.47 6.43
C HIS A 117 67.43 -13.84 6.97
N TYR A 118 68.48 -13.48 6.23
CA TYR A 118 69.86 -13.58 6.70
C TYR A 118 70.57 -12.24 6.49
N ILE A 119 71.56 -11.95 7.34
CA ILE A 119 72.35 -10.72 7.30
C ILE A 119 73.83 -11.09 7.42
N GLN A 120 74.65 -10.55 6.52
CA GLN A 120 76.08 -10.85 6.49
C GLN A 120 76.89 -9.99 7.47
N LYS A 121 77.85 -10.60 8.19
CA LYS A 121 78.84 -9.91 9.03
C LYS A 121 80.12 -9.58 8.21
N PRO A 122 80.71 -8.36 8.32
CA PRO A 122 80.20 -7.19 9.05
C PRO A 122 79.01 -6.54 8.32
N TRP A 123 77.96 -6.16 9.06
CA TRP A 123 76.73 -5.64 8.48
C TRP A 123 76.72 -4.12 8.33
N ASN A 124 75.85 -3.63 7.45
CA ASN A 124 75.45 -2.22 7.44
C ASN A 124 74.27 -2.01 8.42
N ASN A 125 74.41 -1.04 9.33
CA ASN A 125 73.36 -0.72 10.31
C ASN A 125 72.00 -0.39 9.66
N GLN A 126 71.98 0.29 8.51
CA GLN A 126 70.74 0.63 7.81
C GLN A 126 70.06 -0.62 7.23
N GLU A 127 70.84 -1.56 6.70
CA GLU A 127 70.33 -2.80 6.12
C GLU A 127 69.67 -3.70 7.18
N VAL A 128 70.27 -3.81 8.36
CA VAL A 128 69.70 -4.51 9.51
C VAL A 128 68.36 -3.90 9.91
N LEU A 129 68.30 -2.58 10.06
CA LEU A 129 67.07 -1.89 10.45
C LEU A 129 65.95 -2.08 9.43
N ILE A 130 66.25 -1.93 8.13
CA ILE A 130 65.28 -2.13 7.05
C ILE A 130 64.77 -3.57 7.04
N THR A 131 65.66 -4.55 7.22
CA THR A 131 65.28 -5.97 7.22
C THR A 131 64.38 -6.31 8.42
N ILE A 132 64.70 -5.78 9.60
CA ILE A 132 63.87 -5.96 10.81
C ILE A 132 62.50 -5.31 10.62
N GLU A 133 62.46 -4.08 10.12
CA GLU A 133 61.22 -3.32 9.89
C GLU A 133 60.31 -4.05 8.90
N GLN A 134 60.83 -4.44 7.74
CA GLN A 134 60.07 -5.17 6.72
C GLN A 134 59.54 -6.52 7.25
N ALA A 135 60.35 -7.24 8.02
CA ALA A 135 59.95 -8.55 8.52
C ALA A 135 58.87 -8.45 9.60
N LEU A 136 58.95 -7.44 10.48
CA LEU A 136 57.92 -7.16 11.49
C LEU A 136 56.63 -6.61 10.85
N GLU A 137 56.72 -5.73 9.87
CA GLU A 137 55.56 -5.22 9.12
C GLU A 137 54.79 -6.36 8.44
N HIS A 138 55.51 -7.26 7.76
CA HIS A 138 54.89 -8.43 7.13
C HIS A 138 54.16 -9.34 8.13
N LYS A 139 54.74 -9.56 9.31
CA LYS A 139 54.09 -10.31 10.39
C LYS A 139 52.81 -9.63 10.86
N LEU A 140 52.88 -8.33 11.17
CA LEU A 140 51.73 -7.56 11.64
C LEU A 140 50.58 -7.58 10.63
N LEU A 141 50.89 -7.42 9.35
CA LEU A 141 49.90 -7.50 8.27
C LEU A 141 49.28 -8.90 8.16
N ALA A 142 50.08 -9.97 8.31
CA ALA A 142 49.58 -11.34 8.27
C ALA A 142 48.63 -11.65 9.45
N ASP A 143 49.03 -11.27 10.68
CA ASP A 143 48.23 -11.44 11.89
C ASP A 143 46.89 -10.69 11.79
N GLU A 144 46.93 -9.45 11.28
CA GLU A 144 45.73 -8.62 11.10
C GLU A 144 44.81 -9.18 10.01
N ASN A 145 45.35 -9.73 8.92
CA ASN A 145 44.57 -10.35 7.86
C ASN A 145 43.83 -11.60 8.38
N ILE A 146 44.48 -12.42 9.20
CA ILE A 146 43.84 -13.57 9.86
C ILE A 146 42.69 -13.09 10.77
N ARG A 147 42.94 -12.05 11.58
CA ARG A 147 41.93 -11.47 12.47
C ARG A 147 40.72 -10.94 11.71
N LEU A 148 40.96 -10.14 10.66
CA LEU A 148 39.89 -9.57 9.83
C LEU A 148 39.11 -10.65 9.10
N SER A 149 39.79 -11.69 8.60
CA SER A 149 39.13 -12.82 7.92
C SER A 149 38.17 -13.56 8.85
N GLN A 150 38.56 -13.79 10.11
CA GLN A 150 37.71 -14.41 11.12
C GLN A 150 36.50 -13.54 11.47
N GLU A 151 36.69 -12.22 11.58
CA GLU A 151 35.58 -11.30 11.86
C GLU A 151 34.58 -11.25 10.68
N VAL A 152 35.06 -11.25 9.44
CA VAL A 152 34.21 -11.30 8.25
C VAL A 152 33.41 -12.61 8.20
N GLU A 153 34.04 -13.74 8.50
CA GLU A 153 33.35 -15.05 8.54
C GLU A 153 32.22 -15.04 9.58
N LYS A 154 32.50 -14.55 10.79
CA LYS A 154 31.50 -14.40 11.85
C LYS A 154 30.34 -13.49 11.45
N GLN A 155 30.63 -12.33 10.85
CA GLN A 155 29.60 -11.40 10.40
C GLN A 155 28.76 -11.98 9.26
N ASN A 156 29.37 -12.78 8.37
CA ASN A 156 28.65 -13.45 7.30
C ASN A 156 27.67 -14.49 7.84
N ASP A 157 28.07 -15.27 8.85
CA ASP A 157 27.19 -16.24 9.52
C ASP A 157 25.99 -15.55 10.20
N GLU A 158 26.25 -14.45 10.92
CA GLU A 158 25.18 -13.63 11.52
C GLU A 158 24.23 -13.08 10.45
N LEU A 159 24.77 -12.60 9.33
CA LEU A 159 23.99 -12.06 8.22
C LEU A 159 23.10 -13.13 7.57
N ILE A 160 23.61 -14.33 7.34
CA ILE A 160 22.84 -15.46 6.80
C ILE A 160 21.66 -15.78 7.72
N HIS A 161 21.90 -15.86 9.03
CA HIS A 161 20.85 -16.14 10.00
C HIS A 161 19.76 -15.05 10.02
N VAL A 162 20.15 -13.78 10.02
CA VAL A 162 19.20 -12.66 9.96
C VAL A 162 18.41 -12.67 8.66
N ASN A 163 19.06 -12.96 7.53
CA ASN A 163 18.41 -12.96 6.22
C ASN A 163 17.34 -14.06 6.15
N LEU A 164 17.64 -15.28 6.61
CA LEU A 164 16.66 -16.37 6.69
C LEU A 164 15.45 -16.01 7.57
N GLN A 165 15.69 -15.35 8.71
CA GLN A 165 14.60 -14.87 9.58
C GLN A 165 13.74 -13.79 8.89
N LEU A 166 14.38 -12.85 8.20
CA LEU A 166 13.68 -11.80 7.46
C LEU A 166 12.85 -12.38 6.32
N GLU A 167 13.39 -13.31 5.53
CA GLU A 167 12.67 -13.98 4.45
C GLU A 167 11.43 -14.72 4.98
N SER A 168 11.57 -15.47 6.08
CA SER A 168 10.43 -16.14 6.72
C SER A 168 9.35 -15.13 7.17
N ARG A 169 9.76 -14.02 7.78
CA ARG A 169 8.84 -12.98 8.25
C ARG A 169 8.15 -12.26 7.08
N VAL A 170 8.86 -12.01 5.99
CA VAL A 170 8.31 -11.42 4.76
C VAL A 170 7.28 -12.37 4.15
N GLN A 171 7.57 -13.68 4.06
CA GLN A 171 6.63 -14.67 3.55
C GLN A 171 5.36 -14.75 4.40
N GLN A 172 5.51 -14.83 5.73
CA GLN A 172 4.37 -14.85 6.66
C GLN A 172 3.50 -13.60 6.54
N ARG A 173 4.13 -12.41 6.49
CA ARG A 173 3.39 -11.14 6.33
C ARG A 173 2.72 -11.04 4.97
N THR A 174 3.37 -11.52 3.91
CA THR A 174 2.80 -11.52 2.56
C THR A 174 1.55 -12.40 2.50
N LEU A 175 1.58 -13.58 3.12
CA LEU A 175 0.41 -14.47 3.20
C LEU A 175 -0.73 -13.81 3.98
N GLN A 176 -0.44 -13.27 5.16
CA GLN A 176 -1.44 -12.59 6.00
C GLN A 176 -2.10 -11.40 5.27
N ILE A 177 -1.31 -10.61 4.53
CA ILE A 177 -1.84 -9.49 3.74
C ILE A 177 -2.78 -9.99 2.63
N ARG A 178 -2.40 -11.05 1.91
CA ARG A 178 -3.26 -11.61 0.86
C ARG A 178 -4.59 -12.14 1.41
N GLU A 179 -4.54 -12.83 2.55
CA GLU A 179 -5.75 -13.35 3.20
C GLU A 179 -6.68 -12.22 3.66
N THR A 180 -6.11 -11.20 4.32
CA THR A 180 -6.89 -10.03 4.77
C THR A 180 -7.45 -9.21 3.62
N MET A 181 -6.69 -9.02 2.53
CA MET A 181 -7.17 -8.36 1.32
C MET A 181 -8.34 -9.11 0.70
N ARG A 182 -8.23 -10.43 0.55
CA ARG A 182 -9.30 -11.26 -0.01
C ARG A 182 -10.59 -11.17 0.81
N ALA A 183 -10.49 -11.26 2.14
CA ALA A 183 -11.64 -11.12 3.02
C ALA A 183 -12.28 -9.72 2.93
N LEU A 184 -11.46 -8.67 2.83
CA LEU A 184 -11.96 -7.30 2.67
C LEU A 184 -12.66 -7.08 1.32
N GLU A 185 -12.12 -7.63 0.24
CA GLU A 185 -12.74 -7.58 -1.09
C GLU A 185 -14.12 -8.25 -1.08
N GLU A 186 -14.24 -9.43 -0.46
CA GLU A 186 -15.49 -10.16 -0.31
C GLU A 186 -16.52 -9.37 0.52
N GLN A 187 -16.10 -8.76 1.64
CA GLN A 187 -16.97 -7.88 2.42
C GLN A 187 -17.41 -6.64 1.63
N ASN A 188 -16.53 -6.08 0.80
CA ASN A 188 -16.85 -4.94 -0.04
C ASN A 188 -17.82 -5.30 -1.17
N THR A 189 -17.73 -6.50 -1.76
CA THR A 189 -18.72 -6.96 -2.75
C THR A 189 -20.07 -7.16 -2.10
N ILE A 190 -20.14 -7.83 -0.94
CA ILE A 190 -21.38 -8.04 -0.19
C ILE A 190 -22.01 -6.70 0.19
N ASN A 191 -21.22 -5.73 0.68
CA ASN A 191 -21.74 -4.41 1.04
C ASN A 191 -22.30 -3.64 -0.17
N LYS A 192 -21.72 -3.80 -1.36
CA LYS A 192 -22.25 -3.21 -2.60
C LYS A 192 -23.57 -3.84 -3.00
N GLU A 193 -23.68 -5.17 -2.89
CA GLU A 193 -24.91 -5.92 -3.17
C GLU A 193 -26.01 -5.51 -2.18
N ASN A 194 -25.72 -5.53 -0.88
CA ASN A 194 -26.64 -5.08 0.16
C ASN A 194 -27.16 -3.65 -0.09
N ASN A 195 -26.28 -2.74 -0.53
CA ASN A 195 -26.68 -1.37 -0.88
C ASN A 195 -27.63 -1.31 -2.09
N ARG A 196 -27.44 -2.18 -3.09
CA ARG A 196 -28.35 -2.29 -4.25
C ARG A 196 -29.69 -2.89 -3.82
N ASP A 197 -29.68 -3.87 -2.94
CA ASP A 197 -30.89 -4.56 -2.50
C ASP A 197 -31.78 -3.65 -1.62
N VAL A 198 -31.19 -2.76 -0.82
CA VAL A 198 -31.94 -1.72 -0.10
C VAL A 198 -32.74 -0.83 -1.05
N LEU A 199 -32.17 -0.45 -2.21
CA LEU A 199 -32.92 0.32 -3.22
C LEU A 199 -34.11 -0.46 -3.78
N LYS A 200 -33.96 -1.77 -4.00
CA LYS A 200 -35.05 -2.64 -4.47
C LYS A 200 -36.18 -2.74 -3.44
N VAL A 201 -35.83 -2.83 -2.15
CA VAL A 201 -36.83 -2.83 -1.07
C VAL A 201 -37.63 -1.53 -1.08
N PHE A 202 -36.95 -0.37 -1.14
CA PHE A 202 -37.65 0.92 -1.22
C PHE A 202 -38.52 1.05 -2.47
N TYR A 203 -38.00 0.63 -3.62
CA TYR A 203 -38.76 0.60 -4.86
C TYR A 203 -40.04 -0.22 -4.71
N ASN A 204 -39.94 -1.45 -4.21
CA ASN A 204 -41.09 -2.33 -4.04
C ASN A 204 -42.10 -1.75 -3.04
N LEU A 205 -41.66 -1.19 -1.92
CA LEU A 205 -42.54 -0.55 -0.94
C LEU A 205 -43.30 0.64 -1.55
N LEU A 206 -42.65 1.43 -2.42
CA LEU A 206 -43.31 2.52 -3.14
C LEU A 206 -44.30 1.98 -4.17
N SER A 207 -43.94 0.97 -4.96
CA SER A 207 -44.82 0.35 -5.94
C SER A 207 -46.03 -0.37 -5.34
N MET A 208 -45.93 -0.82 -4.08
CA MET A 208 -47.06 -1.41 -3.36
C MET A 208 -48.10 -0.36 -2.93
N ASN A 209 -47.73 0.92 -2.89
CA ASN A 209 -48.66 1.99 -2.58
C ASN A 209 -49.48 2.36 -3.83
N GLU A 210 -50.81 2.41 -3.72
CA GLU A 210 -51.70 2.72 -4.86
C GLU A 210 -51.45 4.11 -5.50
N ASN A 211 -50.84 5.04 -4.75
CA ASN A 211 -50.75 6.46 -5.13
C ASN A 211 -49.30 6.92 -5.33
N LEU A 212 -48.31 6.10 -4.95
CA LEU A 212 -46.90 6.35 -5.24
C LEU A 212 -46.47 5.42 -6.37
N GLY A 213 -45.63 5.92 -7.29
CA GLY A 213 -45.14 5.14 -8.42
C GLY A 213 -43.66 4.84 -8.28
N GLY A 214 -43.30 3.57 -8.09
CA GLY A 214 -41.89 3.16 -7.97
C GLY A 214 -41.09 3.48 -9.25
N ILE A 215 -41.67 3.26 -10.44
CA ILE A 215 -41.00 3.57 -11.71
C ILE A 215 -40.77 5.07 -11.85
N HIS A 216 -41.76 5.88 -11.47
CA HIS A 216 -41.63 7.33 -11.50
C HIS A 216 -40.52 7.82 -10.57
N ALA A 217 -40.49 7.32 -9.34
CA ALA A 217 -39.48 7.69 -8.34
C ALA A 217 -38.06 7.24 -8.76
N MET A 218 -37.91 6.04 -9.34
CA MET A 218 -36.63 5.61 -9.93
C MET A 218 -36.14 6.55 -11.01
N LYS A 219 -37.01 6.93 -11.95
CA LYS A 219 -36.67 7.84 -13.05
C LYS A 219 -36.21 9.20 -12.57
N ILE A 220 -36.84 9.74 -11.52
CA ILE A 220 -36.36 10.98 -10.88
C ILE A 220 -34.96 10.78 -10.29
N GLY A 221 -34.72 9.68 -9.59
CA GLY A 221 -33.40 9.34 -9.04
C GLY A 221 -32.31 9.19 -10.11
N GLU A 222 -32.64 8.55 -11.24
CA GLU A 222 -31.75 8.41 -12.40
C GLU A 222 -31.41 9.76 -13.01
N LEU A 223 -32.41 10.62 -13.24
CA LEU A 223 -32.18 11.96 -13.77
C LEU A 223 -31.31 12.80 -12.83
N CYS A 224 -31.56 12.74 -11.51
CA CYS A 224 -30.70 13.38 -10.50
C CYS A 224 -29.26 12.87 -10.59
N THR A 225 -29.08 11.56 -10.76
CA THR A 225 -27.77 10.92 -10.88
C THR A 225 -27.02 11.40 -12.12
N LEU A 226 -27.70 11.46 -13.28
CA LEU A 226 -27.10 11.93 -14.54
C LEU A 226 -26.67 13.39 -14.46
N ILE A 227 -27.50 14.24 -13.86
CA ILE A 227 -27.16 15.65 -13.60
C ILE A 227 -25.94 15.74 -12.68
N GLY A 228 -25.93 15.01 -11.56
CA GLY A 228 -24.80 14.97 -10.63
C GLY A 228 -23.50 14.47 -11.26
N MET A 229 -23.56 13.46 -12.14
CA MET A 229 -22.39 12.96 -12.87
C MET A 229 -21.76 14.04 -13.74
N ARG A 230 -22.58 14.86 -14.42
CA ARG A 230 -22.09 15.99 -15.23
C ARG A 230 -21.51 17.12 -14.39
N LEU A 231 -21.99 17.29 -13.15
CA LEU A 231 -21.43 18.22 -12.16
C LEU A 231 -20.15 17.71 -11.48
N GLY A 232 -19.72 16.48 -11.77
CA GLY A 232 -18.46 15.92 -11.24
C GLY A 232 -18.58 15.24 -9.87
N TYR A 233 -19.78 14.81 -9.48
CA TYR A 233 -20.02 14.18 -8.18
C TYR A 233 -19.32 12.82 -8.04
N GLY A 234 -18.84 12.53 -6.83
CA GLY A 234 -18.30 11.23 -6.45
C GLY A 234 -19.37 10.14 -6.31
N LYS A 235 -18.94 8.88 -6.24
CA LYS A 235 -19.86 7.71 -6.17
C LYS A 235 -20.82 7.78 -4.98
N HIS A 236 -20.35 8.27 -3.83
CA HIS A 236 -21.15 8.35 -2.62
C HIS A 236 -22.26 9.39 -2.76
N GLU A 237 -21.93 10.59 -3.25
CA GLU A 237 -22.88 11.67 -3.46
C GLU A 237 -23.92 11.32 -4.54
N LEU A 238 -23.49 10.64 -5.62
CA LEU A 238 -24.41 10.11 -6.64
C LEU A 238 -25.40 9.10 -6.05
N GLN A 239 -24.97 8.23 -5.15
CA GLN A 239 -25.87 7.29 -4.47
C GLN A 239 -26.90 8.03 -3.60
N GLN A 240 -26.49 9.10 -2.92
CA GLN A 240 -27.39 9.93 -2.12
C GLN A 240 -28.41 10.69 -2.99
N LEU A 241 -28.00 11.20 -4.15
CA LEU A 241 -28.91 11.79 -5.14
C LEU A 241 -29.93 10.78 -5.66
N LYS A 242 -29.49 9.55 -5.98
CA LYS A 242 -30.39 8.48 -6.43
C LYS A 242 -31.42 8.13 -5.35
N LEU A 243 -30.98 7.97 -4.11
CA LEU A 243 -31.85 7.73 -2.96
C LEU A 243 -32.82 8.88 -2.72
N ALA A 244 -32.35 10.13 -2.82
CA ALA A 244 -33.18 11.31 -2.65
C ALA A 244 -34.31 11.35 -3.70
N GLY A 245 -34.01 11.07 -4.97
CA GLY A 245 -35.03 10.99 -6.02
C GLY A 245 -36.02 9.83 -5.81
N LEU A 246 -35.54 8.65 -5.39
CA LEU A 246 -36.41 7.52 -5.08
C LEU A 246 -37.35 7.80 -3.90
N LEU A 247 -36.85 8.47 -2.86
CA LEU A 247 -37.58 8.66 -1.60
C LEU A 247 -38.19 10.06 -1.44
N HIS A 248 -38.16 10.90 -2.47
CA HIS A 248 -38.56 12.30 -2.35
C HIS A 248 -40.02 12.49 -1.88
N GLU A 249 -40.91 11.57 -2.22
CA GLU A 249 -42.33 11.56 -1.83
C GLU A 249 -42.63 10.65 -0.63
N LEU A 250 -41.61 10.09 0.04
CA LEU A 250 -41.78 9.14 1.16
C LEU A 250 -42.70 9.68 2.27
N GLY A 251 -42.64 10.99 2.53
CA GLY A 251 -43.44 11.64 3.56
C GLY A 251 -44.94 11.62 3.29
N LEU A 252 -45.38 11.42 2.05
CA LEU A 252 -46.80 11.30 1.69
C LEU A 252 -47.44 10.05 2.29
N LEU A 253 -46.65 9.02 2.65
CA LEU A 253 -47.16 7.84 3.36
C LEU A 253 -47.76 8.17 4.72
N CYS A 254 -47.32 9.27 5.35
CA CYS A 254 -47.80 9.72 6.65
C CYS A 254 -48.99 10.70 6.54
N MET A 255 -49.51 10.93 5.33
CA MET A 255 -50.52 11.94 5.05
C MET A 255 -51.85 11.34 4.59
N ASP A 256 -52.88 12.19 4.55
CA ASP A 256 -54.18 11.81 3.99
C ASP A 256 -54.04 11.38 2.52
N SER A 257 -54.57 10.21 2.19
CA SER A 257 -54.47 9.62 0.84
C SER A 257 -55.01 10.53 -0.27
N SER A 258 -55.96 11.42 0.03
CA SER A 258 -56.50 12.41 -0.92
C SER A 258 -55.42 13.36 -1.46
N LEU A 259 -54.36 13.64 -0.69
CA LEU A 259 -53.22 14.46 -1.14
C LEU A 259 -52.33 13.72 -2.15
N SER A 260 -52.17 12.41 -1.99
CA SER A 260 -51.39 11.58 -2.92
C SER A 260 -52.18 11.20 -4.18
N LYS A 261 -53.50 11.00 -4.07
CA LYS A 261 -54.40 10.62 -5.18
C LYS A 261 -54.68 11.76 -6.15
N THR A 262 -54.62 12.99 -5.67
CA THR A 262 -55.02 14.17 -6.45
C THR A 262 -53.79 14.82 -7.06
N PRO A 263 -53.72 15.01 -8.39
CA PRO A 263 -52.62 15.73 -9.04
C PRO A 263 -52.40 17.10 -8.40
N PHE A 264 -51.14 17.52 -8.25
CA PHE A 264 -50.79 18.73 -7.52
C PHE A 264 -51.54 19.97 -8.03
N PHE A 265 -51.75 20.10 -9.35
CA PHE A 265 -52.47 21.24 -9.92
C PHE A 265 -53.92 21.34 -9.43
N ALA A 266 -54.58 20.20 -9.19
CA ALA A 266 -55.98 20.08 -8.80
C ALA A 266 -56.21 20.25 -7.29
N LEU A 267 -55.15 20.22 -6.47
CA LEU A 267 -55.26 20.46 -5.04
C LEU A 267 -55.69 21.91 -4.73
N GLY A 268 -56.54 22.06 -3.72
CA GLY A 268 -56.91 23.37 -3.15
C GLY A 268 -55.72 24.07 -2.48
N VAL A 269 -55.84 25.37 -2.18
CA VAL A 269 -54.74 26.17 -1.60
C VAL A 269 -54.25 25.59 -0.26
N ALA A 270 -55.17 25.22 0.63
CA ALA A 270 -54.82 24.61 1.92
C ALA A 270 -54.16 23.24 1.75
N GLN A 271 -54.67 22.41 0.83
CA GLN A 271 -54.09 21.10 0.52
C GLN A 271 -52.69 21.21 -0.09
N LYS A 272 -52.46 22.19 -0.99
CA LYS A 272 -51.11 22.47 -1.54
C LYS A 272 -50.12 22.85 -0.45
N LYS A 273 -50.56 23.66 0.53
CA LYS A 273 -49.73 24.03 1.68
C LYS A 273 -49.40 22.80 2.54
N LEU A 274 -50.39 21.94 2.79
CA LEU A 274 -50.20 20.69 3.54
C LEU A 274 -49.29 19.70 2.80
N TYR A 275 -49.51 19.49 1.50
CA TYR A 275 -48.69 18.62 0.65
C TYR A 275 -47.20 19.00 0.72
N ARG A 276 -46.88 20.31 0.68
CA ARG A 276 -45.49 20.80 0.79
C ARG A 276 -44.81 20.53 2.14
N THR A 277 -45.54 20.05 3.15
CA THR A 277 -44.97 19.64 4.44
C THR A 277 -44.54 18.17 4.48
N HIS A 278 -44.81 17.38 3.44
CA HIS A 278 -44.38 15.98 3.39
C HIS A 278 -42.86 15.79 3.55
N PRO A 279 -41.98 16.71 3.07
CA PRO A 279 -40.55 16.52 3.23
C PRO A 279 -40.09 16.48 4.69
N LEU A 280 -40.80 17.16 5.59
CA LEU A 280 -40.52 17.12 7.03
C LEU A 280 -40.73 15.72 7.61
N HIS A 281 -41.74 15.00 7.14
CA HIS A 281 -42.03 13.63 7.57
C HIS A 281 -40.98 12.64 7.05
N ALA A 282 -40.58 12.79 5.78
CA ALA A 282 -39.49 12.02 5.21
C ALA A 282 -38.17 12.28 5.96
N TYR A 283 -37.85 13.54 6.26
CA TYR A 283 -36.67 13.91 7.02
C TYR A 283 -36.68 13.29 8.43
N ALA A 284 -37.80 13.39 9.15
CA ALA A 284 -37.93 12.81 10.49
C ALA A 284 -37.70 11.29 10.50
N ALA A 285 -38.14 10.58 9.46
CA ALA A 285 -37.92 9.14 9.30
C ALA A 285 -36.47 8.79 8.91
N MET A 286 -35.84 9.61 8.07
CA MET A 286 -34.54 9.28 7.45
C MET A 286 -33.32 9.83 8.22
N ALA A 287 -33.45 11.00 8.86
CA ALA A 287 -32.34 11.70 9.51
C ALA A 287 -31.61 10.89 10.60
N PRO A 288 -32.28 10.04 11.42
CA PRO A 288 -31.58 9.20 12.40
C PRO A 288 -30.66 8.14 11.78
N VAL A 289 -30.88 7.79 10.51
CA VAL A 289 -30.04 6.82 9.80
C VAL A 289 -28.86 7.56 9.18
N ALA A 290 -27.67 7.45 9.78
CA ALA A 290 -26.47 8.18 9.36
C ALA A 290 -26.18 8.10 7.85
N ARG A 291 -26.38 6.92 7.25
CA ARG A 291 -26.19 6.67 5.81
C ARG A 291 -27.21 7.39 4.91
N LEU A 292 -28.35 7.82 5.43
CA LEU A 292 -29.40 8.53 4.69
C LEU A 292 -29.46 10.02 5.02
N SER A 293 -28.59 10.53 5.90
CA SER A 293 -28.60 11.92 6.36
C SER A 293 -28.51 12.94 5.22
N LEU A 294 -27.63 12.69 4.22
CA LEU A 294 -27.51 13.57 3.06
C LEU A 294 -28.76 13.51 2.18
N ALA A 295 -29.27 12.32 1.85
CA ALA A 295 -30.53 12.17 1.12
C ALA A 295 -31.70 12.83 1.85
N ALA A 296 -31.79 12.70 3.18
CA ALA A 296 -32.80 13.33 4.01
C ALA A 296 -32.74 14.86 3.90
N SER A 297 -31.55 15.44 4.01
CA SER A 297 -31.35 16.89 3.82
C SER A 297 -31.75 17.33 2.42
N ILE A 298 -31.38 16.56 1.39
CA ILE A 298 -31.78 16.86 0.01
C ILE A 298 -33.30 16.91 -0.13
N ILE A 299 -34.00 15.90 0.41
CA ILE A 299 -35.45 15.77 0.37
C ILE A 299 -36.12 16.90 1.14
N LEU A 300 -35.62 17.27 2.33
CA LEU A 300 -36.19 18.30 3.19
C LEU A 300 -36.37 19.64 2.44
N HIS A 301 -35.36 20.05 1.69
CA HIS A 301 -35.34 21.34 0.98
C HIS A 301 -35.78 21.24 -0.49
N GLN A 302 -36.43 20.16 -0.91
CA GLN A 302 -36.81 19.95 -2.31
C GLN A 302 -37.82 20.98 -2.88
N TYR A 303 -38.47 21.77 -2.02
CA TYR A 303 -39.39 22.85 -2.42
C TYR A 303 -38.83 24.25 -2.14
N GLU A 304 -37.54 24.35 -1.77
CA GLU A 304 -36.85 25.64 -1.74
C GLU A 304 -36.68 26.19 -3.16
N GLN A 305 -36.76 27.51 -3.31
CA GLN A 305 -36.63 28.20 -4.59
C GLN A 305 -35.44 29.15 -4.50
N ILE A 306 -34.68 29.32 -5.59
CA ILE A 306 -33.50 30.19 -5.61
C ILE A 306 -33.79 31.61 -5.09
N ASN A 307 -34.98 32.13 -5.37
CA ASN A 307 -35.46 33.44 -4.91
C ASN A 307 -35.89 33.52 -3.43
N GLY A 308 -35.85 32.42 -2.66
CA GLY A 308 -36.26 32.37 -1.25
C GLY A 308 -37.76 32.32 -1.00
N CYS A 309 -38.59 32.19 -2.03
CA CYS A 309 -40.05 32.03 -1.88
C CYS A 309 -40.47 30.59 -1.56
N GLY A 310 -39.51 29.69 -1.41
CA GLY A 310 -39.73 28.27 -1.15
C GLY A 310 -40.02 27.95 0.31
N THR A 311 -40.05 26.65 0.61
CA THR A 311 -40.32 26.10 1.95
C THR A 311 -39.46 24.85 2.17
N PRO A 312 -39.11 24.49 3.41
CA PRO A 312 -39.64 25.03 4.68
C PRO A 312 -38.93 26.26 5.24
N ASP A 313 -37.65 26.46 4.94
CA ASP A 313 -36.76 27.41 5.62
C ASP A 313 -36.54 28.71 4.85
N LYS A 314 -37.01 28.78 3.59
CA LYS A 314 -36.89 29.95 2.70
C LYS A 314 -35.44 30.27 2.34
N LEU A 315 -34.64 29.23 2.18
CA LEU A 315 -33.23 29.32 1.79
C LEU A 315 -33.10 29.98 0.41
N GLN A 316 -32.02 30.76 0.22
CA GLN A 316 -31.79 31.51 -1.02
C GLN A 316 -30.47 31.10 -1.70
N GLY A 317 -30.51 31.02 -3.03
CA GLY A 317 -29.34 30.71 -3.85
C GLY A 317 -28.57 29.48 -3.38
N GLU A 318 -27.28 29.66 -3.09
CA GLU A 318 -26.36 28.59 -2.67
C GLU A 318 -26.58 28.07 -1.24
N GLN A 319 -27.44 28.73 -0.45
CA GLN A 319 -27.85 28.19 0.87
C GLN A 319 -28.68 26.91 0.72
N ILE A 320 -29.36 26.75 -0.42
CA ILE A 320 -30.10 25.53 -0.74
C ILE A 320 -29.08 24.44 -1.10
N PRO A 321 -29.12 23.26 -0.44
CA PRO A 321 -28.23 22.16 -0.79
C PRO A 321 -28.27 21.88 -2.29
N GLU A 322 -27.10 21.71 -2.91
CA GLU A 322 -27.02 21.55 -4.37
C GLU A 322 -27.84 20.33 -4.85
N GLY A 323 -27.83 19.24 -4.07
CA GLY A 323 -28.68 18.08 -4.35
C GLY A 323 -30.18 18.38 -4.30
N SER A 324 -30.65 19.32 -3.47
CA SER A 324 -32.07 19.75 -3.46
C SER A 324 -32.42 20.56 -4.70
N ARG A 325 -31.49 21.40 -5.17
CA ARG A 325 -31.63 22.14 -6.42
C ARG A 325 -31.71 21.18 -7.62
N ILE A 326 -30.89 20.13 -7.64
CA ILE A 326 -30.94 19.04 -8.64
C ILE A 326 -32.28 18.30 -8.57
N LEU A 327 -32.69 17.86 -7.37
CA LEU A 327 -33.92 17.10 -7.16
C LEU A 327 -35.16 17.89 -7.61
N MET A 328 -35.23 19.18 -7.29
CA MET A 328 -36.32 20.05 -7.71
C MET A 328 -36.48 20.07 -9.24
N ILE A 329 -35.37 20.27 -9.97
CA ILE A 329 -35.39 20.33 -11.44
C ILE A 329 -35.82 18.98 -12.03
N ALA A 330 -35.24 17.88 -11.53
CA ALA A 330 -35.58 16.54 -12.01
C ALA A 330 -37.04 16.17 -11.74
N ARG A 331 -37.54 16.45 -10.52
CA ARG A 331 -38.93 16.23 -10.13
C ARG A 331 -39.89 17.04 -10.98
N ASP A 332 -39.65 18.35 -11.11
CA ASP A 332 -40.60 19.24 -11.80
C ASP A 332 -40.62 18.95 -13.31
N TYR A 333 -39.46 18.68 -13.93
CA TYR A 333 -39.40 18.20 -15.31
C TYR A 333 -40.22 16.91 -15.53
N MET A 334 -40.07 15.93 -14.64
CA MET A 334 -40.83 14.68 -14.68
C MET A 334 -42.33 14.92 -14.47
N ALA A 335 -42.71 15.80 -13.54
CA ALA A 335 -44.11 16.12 -13.25
C ALA A 335 -44.80 16.85 -14.43
N LEU A 336 -44.08 17.68 -15.18
CA LEU A 336 -44.56 18.36 -16.39
C LEU A 336 -44.82 17.37 -17.54
N THR A 337 -43.91 16.42 -17.73
CA THR A 337 -44.03 15.40 -18.80
C THR A 337 -45.03 14.29 -18.49
N GLN A 338 -45.68 14.33 -17.31
CA GLN A 338 -46.67 13.35 -16.85
C GLN A 338 -48.01 13.96 -16.41
N ALA A 339 -48.26 15.25 -16.68
CA ALA A 339 -49.49 15.94 -16.29
C ALA A 339 -49.79 15.92 -14.76
N LYS A 340 -48.75 15.86 -13.92
CA LYS A 340 -48.89 15.97 -12.44
C LYS A 340 -48.87 17.42 -11.96
N LEU A 341 -48.04 18.25 -12.60
CA LEU A 341 -47.88 19.66 -12.23
C LEU A 341 -48.90 20.59 -12.93
N MET A 342 -49.50 20.12 -14.02
CA MET A 342 -50.45 20.86 -14.85
C MET A 342 -51.43 19.91 -15.55
N PRO A 343 -52.63 20.37 -15.95
CA PRO A 343 -53.67 19.51 -16.52
C PRO A 343 -53.31 18.90 -17.88
N ILE A 344 -52.29 19.42 -18.55
CA ILE A 344 -51.85 18.95 -19.88
C ILE A 344 -50.46 18.36 -19.76
N ARG A 345 -50.25 17.19 -20.35
CA ARG A 345 -48.92 16.61 -20.50
C ARG A 345 -48.10 17.46 -21.47
N LEU A 346 -46.97 18.01 -21.02
CA LEU A 346 -46.09 18.75 -21.91
C LEU A 346 -45.23 17.80 -22.75
N ALA A 347 -45.03 18.18 -24.01
CA ALA A 347 -43.96 17.64 -24.82
C ALA A 347 -42.60 18.00 -24.19
N ARG A 348 -41.57 17.18 -24.43
CA ARG A 348 -40.25 17.29 -23.80
C ARG A 348 -39.64 18.68 -23.97
N GLN A 349 -39.66 19.21 -25.20
CA GLN A 349 -39.14 20.54 -25.49
C GLN A 349 -39.92 21.61 -24.72
N CYS A 350 -41.25 21.53 -24.67
CA CYS A 350 -42.08 22.47 -23.92
C CYS A 350 -41.84 22.38 -22.40
N ALA A 351 -41.56 21.19 -21.86
CA ALA A 351 -41.19 21.02 -20.46
C ALA A 351 -39.82 21.63 -20.15
N LEU A 352 -38.85 21.47 -21.06
CA LEU A 352 -37.54 22.10 -20.96
C LEU A 352 -37.65 23.63 -21.05
N ASP A 353 -38.43 24.14 -22.01
CA ASP A 353 -38.70 25.57 -22.15
C ASP A 353 -39.35 26.10 -20.88
N TYR A 354 -40.34 25.41 -20.32
CA TYR A 354 -40.98 25.81 -19.06
C TYR A 354 -39.98 25.94 -17.91
N VAL A 355 -39.04 24.99 -17.78
CA VAL A 355 -37.96 25.06 -16.77
C VAL A 355 -37.05 26.26 -17.05
N ASN A 356 -36.61 26.44 -18.30
CA ASN A 356 -35.74 27.55 -18.70
C ASN A 356 -36.33 28.94 -18.41
N HIS A 357 -37.64 29.14 -18.63
CA HIS A 357 -38.30 30.43 -18.37
C HIS A 357 -38.36 30.80 -16.89
N ARG A 358 -38.10 29.86 -15.97
CA ARG A 358 -38.13 30.08 -14.51
C ARG A 358 -36.74 30.04 -13.86
N THR A 359 -35.69 29.96 -14.67
CA THR A 359 -34.30 30.07 -14.22
C THR A 359 -34.05 31.41 -13.51
N GLY A 360 -33.20 31.41 -12.48
CA GLY A 360 -32.86 32.59 -11.69
C GLY A 360 -33.93 33.02 -10.68
N SER A 361 -35.16 32.52 -10.82
CA SER A 361 -36.25 32.71 -9.85
C SER A 361 -36.53 31.44 -9.07
N HIS A 362 -36.91 30.36 -9.75
CA HIS A 362 -37.23 29.08 -9.11
C HIS A 362 -36.03 28.14 -9.16
N TYR A 363 -35.38 28.05 -10.33
CA TYR A 363 -34.34 27.06 -10.60
C TYR A 363 -32.95 27.69 -10.71
N ASP A 364 -31.93 26.90 -10.37
CA ASP A 364 -30.54 27.26 -10.53
C ASP A 364 -30.10 27.20 -12.00
N GLU A 365 -29.53 28.29 -12.50
CA GLU A 365 -29.10 28.40 -13.90
C GLU A 365 -28.02 27.38 -14.27
N LYS A 366 -27.05 27.15 -13.40
CA LYS A 366 -25.95 26.22 -13.67
C LYS A 366 -26.51 24.81 -13.85
N ILE A 367 -27.45 24.40 -13.00
CA ILE A 367 -28.04 23.05 -13.06
C ILE A 367 -29.01 22.92 -14.24
N VAL A 368 -29.85 23.92 -14.51
CA VAL A 368 -30.79 23.90 -15.65
C VAL A 368 -30.02 23.76 -16.97
N SER A 369 -28.87 24.41 -17.11
CA SER A 369 -28.03 24.30 -18.32
C SER A 369 -27.55 22.87 -18.64
N ILE A 370 -27.51 21.98 -17.64
CA ILE A 370 -27.07 20.59 -17.76
C ILE A 370 -28.19 19.67 -18.21
N LEU A 371 -29.45 19.99 -17.85
CA LEU A 371 -30.62 19.18 -18.18
C LEU A 371 -30.67 18.75 -19.66
N PRO A 372 -30.56 19.64 -20.67
CA PRO A 372 -30.60 19.21 -22.08
C PRO A 372 -29.45 18.29 -22.49
N LEU A 373 -28.30 18.34 -21.81
CA LEU A 373 -27.13 17.50 -22.10
C LEU A 373 -27.31 16.06 -21.62
N VAL A 374 -28.15 15.84 -20.60
CA VAL A 374 -28.38 14.51 -20.02
C VAL A 374 -29.64 13.84 -20.55
N LEU A 375 -30.62 14.60 -21.06
CA LEU A 375 -31.86 14.06 -21.59
C LEU A 375 -31.68 13.01 -22.69
N PRO A 376 -30.76 13.16 -23.68
CA PRO A 376 -30.54 12.11 -24.69
C PRO A 376 -30.11 10.77 -24.07
N GLN A 377 -29.29 10.80 -23.03
CA GLN A 377 -28.83 9.60 -22.30
C GLN A 377 -29.94 9.03 -21.40
N PHE A 378 -30.72 9.90 -20.74
CA PHE A 378 -31.85 9.51 -19.90
C PHE A 378 -32.98 8.85 -20.72
N GLU A 379 -33.14 9.27 -21.97
CA GLU A 379 -34.21 8.81 -22.87
C GLU A 379 -33.81 7.63 -23.75
N SER A 380 -32.52 7.27 -23.79
CA SER A 380 -32.05 6.11 -24.55
C SER A 380 -32.28 4.83 -23.76
N ASP A 381 -33.45 4.23 -23.93
CA ASP A 381 -33.67 2.82 -23.58
C ASP A 381 -34.77 2.21 -24.46
N SER A 382 -34.41 1.38 -25.46
CA SER A 382 -35.24 0.24 -25.94
C SER A 382 -34.74 -0.62 -27.13
N ILE A 383 -33.63 -0.37 -27.86
CA ILE A 383 -33.38 -1.12 -29.12
C ILE A 383 -31.91 -1.54 -29.42
N ALA A 384 -31.13 -2.03 -28.44
CA ALA A 384 -29.77 -2.52 -28.75
C ALA A 384 -29.28 -3.72 -27.96
N ARG A 385 -30.18 -4.51 -27.36
CA ARG A 385 -29.79 -5.75 -26.68
C ARG A 385 -30.30 -6.93 -27.47
N ASN A 386 -29.43 -7.90 -27.74
CA ASN A 386 -29.75 -9.16 -28.41
C ASN A 386 -30.63 -9.99 -27.47
N GLU A 387 -31.90 -9.62 -27.36
CA GLU A 387 -32.83 -10.09 -26.35
C GLU A 387 -34.03 -10.80 -26.97
N LYS A 388 -34.52 -11.81 -26.26
CA LYS A 388 -35.70 -12.57 -26.67
C LYS A 388 -36.78 -12.44 -25.62
N LYS A 389 -37.99 -12.05 -26.04
CA LYS A 389 -39.19 -12.11 -25.20
C LYS A 389 -39.63 -13.58 -25.05
N ILE A 390 -39.81 -14.04 -23.82
CA ILE A 390 -40.16 -15.43 -23.49
C ILE A 390 -41.34 -15.44 -22.50
N ALA A 391 -42.26 -16.38 -22.63
CA ALA A 391 -43.37 -16.57 -21.66
C ALA A 391 -42.87 -17.29 -20.39
N CYS A 392 -43.51 -17.13 -19.22
CA CYS A 392 -43.00 -17.78 -17.99
C CYS A 392 -42.89 -19.31 -18.13
N SER A 393 -43.83 -19.94 -18.82
CA SER A 393 -43.83 -21.39 -19.11
C SER A 393 -42.63 -21.88 -19.93
N GLN A 394 -41.92 -20.97 -20.62
CA GLN A 394 -40.77 -21.27 -21.48
C GLN A 394 -39.43 -20.94 -20.82
N LEU A 395 -39.44 -20.41 -19.59
CA LEU A 395 -38.22 -20.11 -18.84
C LEU A 395 -37.48 -21.39 -18.47
N LYS A 396 -36.15 -21.34 -18.53
CA LYS A 396 -35.27 -22.44 -18.15
C LYS A 396 -34.24 -21.97 -17.13
N PRO A 397 -33.83 -22.84 -16.19
CA PRO A 397 -32.72 -22.53 -15.29
C PRO A 397 -31.47 -22.10 -16.05
N ASN A 398 -30.72 -21.13 -15.52
CA ASN A 398 -29.54 -20.48 -16.10
C ASN A 398 -29.80 -19.47 -17.23
N MET A 399 -31.05 -19.22 -17.64
CA MET A 399 -31.35 -18.02 -18.44
C MET A 399 -31.07 -16.76 -17.63
N VAL A 400 -30.61 -15.70 -18.29
CA VAL A 400 -30.31 -14.42 -17.65
C VAL A 400 -31.29 -13.38 -18.16
N LEU A 401 -32.01 -12.73 -17.26
CA LEU A 401 -32.94 -11.65 -17.59
C LEU A 401 -32.19 -10.48 -18.23
N SER A 402 -32.64 -10.01 -19.39
CA SER A 402 -32.06 -8.83 -20.07
C SER A 402 -32.68 -7.51 -19.61
N ARG A 403 -33.79 -7.60 -18.86
CA ARG A 403 -34.56 -6.49 -18.30
C ARG A 403 -35.20 -6.91 -16.98
N ASP A 404 -35.52 -5.93 -16.14
CA ASP A 404 -36.34 -6.13 -14.96
C ASP A 404 -37.72 -6.72 -15.32
N VAL A 405 -38.19 -7.68 -14.54
CA VAL A 405 -39.55 -8.25 -14.63
C VAL A 405 -40.43 -7.56 -13.61
N ILE A 406 -41.40 -6.80 -14.11
CA ILE A 406 -42.28 -5.94 -13.32
C ILE A 406 -43.74 -6.32 -13.63
N ASN A 407 -44.60 -6.33 -12.62
CA ASN A 407 -46.05 -6.57 -12.79
C ASN A 407 -46.82 -5.30 -13.20
N SER A 408 -48.15 -5.40 -13.35
CA SER A 408 -49.00 -4.24 -13.71
C SER A 408 -49.04 -3.13 -12.65
N LYS A 409 -48.75 -3.46 -11.38
CA LYS A 409 -48.68 -2.54 -10.24
C LYS A 409 -47.26 -1.98 -10.04
N GLU A 410 -46.40 -2.09 -11.04
CA GLU A 410 -45.02 -1.61 -10.99
C GLU A 410 -44.12 -2.29 -9.93
N ILE A 411 -44.50 -3.45 -9.37
CA ILE A 411 -43.68 -4.18 -8.39
C ILE A 411 -42.61 -5.00 -9.12
N LEU A 412 -41.35 -4.89 -8.68
CA LEU A 412 -40.20 -5.61 -9.23
C LEU A 412 -40.22 -7.03 -8.67
N LEU A 413 -40.39 -8.01 -9.56
CA LEU A 413 -40.42 -9.44 -9.22
C LEU A 413 -39.05 -10.09 -9.39
N ALA A 414 -38.29 -9.69 -10.41
CA ALA A 414 -36.93 -10.16 -10.66
C ALA A 414 -36.13 -9.09 -11.42
N ASP A 415 -34.83 -8.95 -11.14
CA ASP A 415 -33.99 -7.89 -11.70
C ASP A 415 -33.26 -8.30 -13.00
N GLU A 416 -32.91 -7.29 -13.80
CA GLU A 416 -31.99 -7.44 -14.92
C GLU A 416 -30.66 -8.07 -14.45
N GLY A 417 -30.19 -9.05 -15.21
CA GLY A 417 -29.00 -9.83 -14.89
C GLY A 417 -29.28 -11.00 -13.95
N HIS A 418 -30.50 -11.14 -13.42
CA HIS A 418 -30.88 -12.27 -12.59
C HIS A 418 -30.74 -13.58 -13.38
N LYS A 419 -29.96 -14.50 -12.83
CA LYS A 419 -29.81 -15.84 -13.36
C LYS A 419 -30.92 -16.72 -12.81
N LEU A 420 -31.88 -17.06 -13.66
CA LEU A 420 -33.08 -17.79 -13.28
C LEU A 420 -32.74 -19.16 -12.66
N THR A 421 -33.25 -19.38 -11.44
CA THR A 421 -33.23 -20.63 -10.69
C THR A 421 -34.57 -21.35 -10.83
N LYS A 422 -34.70 -22.58 -10.32
CA LYS A 422 -36.00 -23.28 -10.36
C LYS A 422 -37.01 -22.56 -9.47
N GLU A 423 -36.55 -22.04 -8.35
CA GLU A 423 -37.34 -21.31 -7.35
C GLU A 423 -37.83 -19.97 -7.90
N SER A 424 -36.95 -19.19 -8.55
CA SER A 424 -37.35 -17.92 -9.15
C SER A 424 -38.33 -18.10 -10.31
N ILE A 425 -38.17 -19.16 -11.11
CA ILE A 425 -39.11 -19.48 -12.20
C ILE A 425 -40.47 -19.86 -11.63
N ALA A 426 -40.51 -20.72 -10.62
CA ALA A 426 -41.77 -21.08 -9.95
C ALA A 426 -42.47 -19.83 -9.40
N SER A 427 -41.75 -18.97 -8.68
CA SER A 427 -42.30 -17.72 -8.14
C SER A 427 -42.86 -16.78 -9.22
N LEU A 428 -42.18 -16.63 -10.37
CA LEU A 428 -42.68 -15.81 -11.46
C LEU A 428 -43.95 -16.40 -12.09
N CYS A 429 -44.00 -17.72 -12.25
CA CYS A 429 -45.15 -18.38 -12.87
C CYS A 429 -46.34 -18.45 -11.90
N ASP A 430 -46.10 -18.66 -10.61
CA ASP A 430 -47.12 -18.55 -9.56
C ASP A 430 -47.71 -17.14 -9.53
N PHE A 431 -46.88 -16.11 -9.73
CA PHE A 431 -47.34 -14.73 -9.83
C PHE A 431 -48.23 -14.50 -11.06
N GLU A 432 -47.79 -14.94 -12.25
CA GLU A 432 -48.57 -14.85 -13.50
C GLU A 432 -49.91 -15.59 -13.41
N ASN A 433 -49.95 -16.73 -12.71
CA ASN A 433 -51.15 -17.53 -12.51
C ASN A 433 -52.11 -16.96 -11.44
N SER A 434 -51.59 -16.35 -10.37
CA SER A 434 -52.40 -15.84 -9.26
C SER A 434 -52.99 -14.45 -9.51
N ASP A 435 -52.29 -13.59 -10.25
CA ASP A 435 -52.73 -12.22 -10.55
C ASP A 435 -53.41 -12.12 -11.95
N GLU A 436 -53.64 -13.25 -12.63
CA GLU A 436 -54.21 -13.36 -14.00
C GLU A 436 -53.53 -12.43 -15.03
N GLN A 437 -52.21 -12.27 -14.94
CA GLN A 437 -51.48 -11.26 -15.69
C GLN A 437 -50.23 -11.78 -16.38
N ILE A 438 -50.18 -11.58 -17.70
CA ILE A 438 -49.04 -11.99 -18.52
C ILE A 438 -47.83 -11.10 -18.24
N LEU A 439 -46.78 -11.68 -17.69
CA LEU A 439 -45.52 -10.99 -17.40
C LEU A 439 -44.73 -10.74 -18.70
N LYS A 440 -44.12 -9.55 -18.82
CA LYS A 440 -43.22 -9.24 -19.95
C LYS A 440 -41.79 -9.62 -19.57
N ILE A 441 -41.37 -10.82 -19.97
CA ILE A 441 -40.05 -11.36 -19.61
C ILE A 441 -39.12 -11.35 -20.83
N TYR A 442 -37.93 -10.79 -20.67
CA TYR A 442 -36.90 -10.71 -21.70
C TYR A 442 -35.61 -11.34 -21.18
N VAL A 443 -34.94 -12.16 -22.00
CA VAL A 443 -33.67 -12.82 -21.66
C VAL A 443 -32.59 -12.52 -22.70
N LEU A 444 -31.33 -12.54 -22.27
CA LEU A 444 -30.17 -12.41 -23.17
C LEU A 444 -30.02 -13.66 -24.03
N GLU A 445 -29.88 -13.50 -25.35
CA GLU A 445 -29.46 -14.61 -26.21
C GLU A 445 -27.97 -14.88 -26.00
N LYS A 446 -27.60 -16.14 -25.71
CA LYS A 446 -26.19 -16.56 -25.73
C LYS A 446 -25.67 -16.40 -27.15
N GLN A 447 -24.64 -15.57 -27.33
CA GLN A 447 -23.82 -15.65 -28.55
C GLN A 447 -23.21 -17.06 -28.60
N HIS A 448 -23.44 -17.75 -29.71
CA HIS A 448 -22.96 -19.12 -29.93
C HIS A 448 -21.46 -19.18 -30.15
#